data_AF-A0A9X1UN44-F1
#
_entry.id   AF-A0A9X1UN44-F1
#
_cell.length_a   1.000
_cell.length_b   1.000
_cell.length_c   1.000
_cell.angle_alpha   90.00
_cell.angle_beta   90.00
_cell.angle_gamma   90.00
#
_symmetry.space_group_name_H-M   'P 1'
#
loop_
_entity.id
_entity.type
_entity.pdbx_description
1 polymer ?
#
loop_
_entity_poly.entity_id
_entity_poly.type
_entity_poly.pdbx_seq_one_letter_code
_entity_poly.pdbx_strand_id
1 'polypeptide(L)'
;MMSEETVLTIAAYDGKYTGSLDLLAHLFDLDGSVVPYDRPPFSVLEEALKVLELCADKYSTPRPNGEYLSVLIGRKCGSETEPLARLDIRVKNGLARASIVAGDTASAETAAVVVDTDDVATIVRKVLQQHLSRNES
;
A
#
# COMPACT_ATOMS: atom_id res chain seq x y z
N MET A 1 -31.95 3.43 2.89
CA MET A 1 -30.78 3.88 3.66
C MET A 1 -29.60 3.68 2.74
N MET A 2 -29.08 4.76 2.15
CA MET A 2 -27.86 4.68 1.34
C MET A 2 -26.75 4.32 2.32
N SER A 3 -26.17 3.12 2.20
CA SER A 3 -24.93 2.79 2.87
C SER A 3 -23.91 3.86 2.47
N GLU A 4 -23.28 4.53 3.43
CA GLU A 4 -22.18 5.42 3.11
C GLU A 4 -21.14 4.61 2.35
N GLU A 5 -20.82 5.04 1.12
CA GLU A 5 -19.84 4.35 0.29
C GLU A 5 -18.48 4.49 0.95
N THR A 6 -17.98 3.36 1.46
CA THR A 6 -16.61 3.31 1.98
C THR A 6 -15.63 3.15 0.83
N VAL A 7 -14.56 3.93 0.83
CA VAL A 7 -13.50 3.85 -0.18
C VAL A 7 -12.20 3.34 0.44
N LEU A 8 -11.39 2.60 -0.31
CA LEU A 8 -10.03 2.29 0.10
C LEU A 8 -9.19 3.57 0.03
N THR A 9 -8.35 3.79 1.03
CA THR A 9 -7.35 4.86 1.01
C THR A 9 -5.95 4.27 1.20
N ILE A 10 -4.99 4.77 0.43
CA ILE A 10 -3.58 4.42 0.50
C ILE A 10 -2.80 5.70 0.73
N ALA A 11 -2.19 5.83 1.90
CA ALA A 11 -1.34 6.95 2.26
C ALA A 11 0.11 6.50 2.32
N ALA A 12 1.01 7.19 1.63
CA ALA A 12 2.44 6.88 1.60
C ALA A 12 3.27 8.00 2.22
N TYR A 13 4.27 7.59 2.99
CA TYR A 13 5.18 8.48 3.69
C TYR A 13 6.64 8.06 3.49
N ASP A 14 7.53 9.04 3.39
CA ASP A 14 8.97 8.84 3.44
C ASP A 14 9.43 8.72 4.90
N GLY A 15 10.24 7.71 5.17
CA GLY A 15 10.76 7.39 6.48
C GLY A 15 10.23 6.08 7.07
N LYS A 16 10.84 5.69 8.19
CA LYS A 16 10.52 4.46 8.92
C LYS A 16 9.50 4.75 10.01
N TYR A 17 8.36 4.06 9.98
CA TYR A 17 7.38 4.12 11.06
C TYR A 17 7.97 3.63 12.40
N THR A 18 7.87 4.46 13.44
CA THR A 18 8.34 4.14 14.80
C THR A 18 7.22 4.23 15.85
N GLY A 19 5.96 4.14 15.42
CA GLY A 19 4.79 4.27 16.30
C GLY A 19 4.06 5.62 16.20
N SER A 20 4.58 6.57 15.43
CA SER A 20 3.90 7.83 15.10
C SER A 20 4.22 8.24 13.65
N LEU A 21 3.29 8.99 13.04
CA LEU A 21 3.45 9.60 11.71
C LEU A 21 4.08 11.00 11.77
N ASP A 22 4.20 11.62 12.95
CA ASP A 22 4.61 13.03 13.12
C ASP A 22 6.01 13.33 12.57
N LEU A 23 6.86 12.30 12.45
CA LEU A 23 8.23 12.40 11.97
C LEU A 23 8.39 11.95 10.50
N LEU A 24 7.32 11.49 9.87
CA LEU A 24 7.34 10.99 8.50
C LEU A 24 6.93 12.10 7.52
N ALA A 25 7.62 12.19 6.39
CA ALA A 25 7.24 13.15 5.36
C ALA A 25 6.14 12.53 4.50
N HIS A 26 4.95 13.13 4.49
CA HIS A 26 3.85 12.70 3.63
C HIS A 26 4.23 12.85 2.15
N LEU A 27 3.92 11.82 1.34
CA LEU A 27 4.21 11.79 -0.09
C LEU A 27 2.95 11.90 -0.94
N PHE A 28 1.94 11.09 -0.66
CA PHE A 28 0.63 11.16 -1.33
C PHE A 28 -0.45 10.41 -0.57
N ASP A 29 -1.70 10.73 -0.90
CA ASP A 29 -2.88 9.93 -0.60
C ASP A 29 -3.56 9.50 -1.91
N LEU A 30 -4.07 8.27 -1.93
CA LEU A 30 -4.79 7.71 -3.06
C LEU A 30 -6.08 7.05 -2.55
N ASP A 31 -7.20 7.65 -2.91
CA ASP A 31 -8.52 7.11 -2.62
C ASP A 31 -9.06 6.38 -3.87
N GLY A 32 -9.64 5.20 -3.67
CA GLY A 32 -10.22 4.41 -4.76
C GLY A 32 -11.02 3.22 -4.25
N SER A 33 -11.79 2.60 -5.13
CA SER A 33 -12.41 1.31 -4.84
C SER A 33 -12.48 0.48 -6.11
N VAL A 34 -12.21 -0.82 -5.97
CA VAL A 34 -12.31 -1.77 -7.06
C VAL A 34 -13.08 -2.98 -6.57
N VAL A 35 -14.19 -3.29 -7.25
CA VAL A 35 -15.03 -4.45 -6.94
C VAL A 35 -14.92 -5.44 -8.09
N PRO A 36 -14.67 -6.73 -7.82
CA PRO A 36 -14.66 -7.73 -8.89
C PRO A 36 -16.09 -8.06 -9.34
N TYR A 37 -16.26 -8.37 -10.63
CA TYR A 37 -17.57 -8.64 -11.22
C TYR A 37 -18.10 -10.06 -10.93
N ASP A 38 -17.23 -11.09 -11.00
CA ASP A 38 -17.64 -12.52 -10.97
C ASP A 38 -16.94 -13.37 -9.88
N ARG A 39 -16.50 -12.75 -8.78
CA ARG A 39 -15.85 -13.48 -7.67
C ARG A 39 -16.15 -12.82 -6.33
N PRO A 40 -15.83 -13.48 -5.19
CA PRO A 40 -15.86 -12.82 -3.90
C PRO A 40 -15.03 -11.53 -3.89
N PRO A 41 -15.38 -10.57 -3.01
CA PRO A 41 -14.63 -9.32 -2.86
C PRO A 41 -13.13 -9.56 -2.70
N PHE A 42 -12.34 -8.61 -3.22
CA PHE A 42 -10.91 -8.61 -2.99
C PHE A 42 -10.60 -8.51 -1.50
N SER A 43 -9.54 -9.18 -1.05
CA SER A 43 -8.89 -8.83 0.20
C SER A 43 -8.35 -7.39 0.13
N VAL A 44 -8.06 -6.80 1.28
CA VAL A 44 -7.56 -5.41 1.38
C VAL A 44 -6.29 -5.20 0.53
N LEU A 45 -5.36 -6.15 0.56
CA LEU A 45 -4.10 -6.05 -0.19
C LEU A 45 -4.32 -6.26 -1.70
N GLU A 46 -5.24 -7.14 -2.11
CA GLU A 46 -5.63 -7.30 -3.51
C GLU A 46 -6.32 -6.04 -4.04
N GLU A 47 -7.25 -5.44 -3.28
CA GLU A 47 -7.92 -4.20 -3.68
C GLU A 47 -6.90 -3.07 -3.80
N ALA A 48 -5.98 -2.94 -2.85
CA ALA A 48 -4.89 -1.96 -2.90
C ALA A 48 -4.01 -2.14 -4.14
N LEU A 49 -3.66 -3.38 -4.49
CA LEU A 49 -2.92 -3.67 -5.72
C LEU A 49 -3.70 -3.19 -6.96
N LYS A 50 -5.00 -3.45 -7.03
CA LYS A 50 -5.85 -3.01 -8.16
C LYS A 50 -6.01 -1.50 -8.24
N VAL A 51 -6.16 -0.82 -7.11
CA VAL A 51 -6.19 0.65 -7.06
C VAL A 51 -4.85 1.23 -7.55
N LEU A 52 -3.71 0.66 -7.15
CA LEU A 52 -2.39 1.09 -7.61
C LEU A 52 -2.14 0.81 -9.10
N GLU A 53 -2.62 -0.31 -9.63
CA GLU A 53 -2.59 -0.60 -11.08
C GLU A 53 -3.33 0.48 -11.88
N LEU A 54 -4.54 0.87 -11.44
CA LEU A 54 -5.32 1.92 -12.09
C LEU A 54 -4.70 3.32 -11.94
N CYS A 55 -3.99 3.57 -10.83
CA CYS A 55 -3.30 4.82 -10.58
C CYS A 55 -2.06 4.98 -11.47
N ALA A 56 -1.25 3.92 -11.61
CA ALA A 56 -0.01 3.93 -12.38
C ALA A 56 -0.21 4.34 -13.86
N ASP A 57 -1.38 4.06 -14.42
CA ASP A 57 -1.73 4.44 -15.79
C ASP A 57 -2.02 5.94 -15.95
N LYS A 58 -2.34 6.65 -14.86
CA LYS A 58 -2.90 8.00 -14.90
C LYS A 58 -2.09 9.05 -14.13
N TYR A 59 -1.35 8.63 -13.11
CA TYR A 59 -0.67 9.54 -12.18
C TYR A 59 0.74 9.05 -11.90
N SER A 60 1.68 9.99 -11.86
CA SER A 60 3.01 9.75 -11.31
C SER A 60 3.04 10.15 -9.84
N THR A 61 3.73 9.38 -9.02
CA THR A 61 3.97 9.73 -7.61
C THR A 61 5.39 10.24 -7.41
N PRO A 62 5.69 10.92 -6.29
CA PRO A 62 7.06 11.27 -5.95
C PRO A 62 7.96 10.03 -5.92
N ARG A 63 9.25 10.22 -6.16
CA ARG A 63 10.26 9.21 -5.85
C ARG A 63 10.58 9.23 -4.36
N PRO A 64 10.92 8.09 -3.76
CA PRO A 64 11.39 8.07 -2.38
C PRO A 64 12.71 8.84 -2.27
N ASN A 65 12.87 9.68 -1.25
CA ASN A 65 14.14 10.32 -0.96
C ASN A 65 15.01 9.48 -0.01
N GLY A 66 14.37 8.66 0.85
CA GLY A 66 15.04 7.78 1.81
C GLY A 66 15.09 6.29 1.44
N GLU A 67 15.76 5.51 2.30
CA GLU A 67 15.77 4.03 2.24
C GLU A 67 14.49 3.40 2.82
N TYR A 68 13.58 4.18 3.41
CA TYR A 68 12.40 3.65 4.10
C TYR A 68 11.15 4.34 3.61
N LEU A 69 10.11 3.54 3.39
CA LEU A 69 8.76 4.00 3.08
C LEU A 69 7.79 3.34 4.03
N SER A 70 6.86 4.12 4.55
CA SER A 70 5.76 3.63 5.37
C SER A 70 4.47 3.87 4.60
N VAL A 71 3.67 2.82 4.42
CA VAL A 71 2.41 2.89 3.68
C VAL A 71 1.29 2.41 4.57
N LEU A 72 0.24 3.22 4.68
CA LEU A 72 -0.99 2.90 5.39
C LEU A 72 -2.09 2.61 4.39
N ILE A 73 -2.81 1.53 4.62
CA ILE A 73 -3.99 1.15 3.85
C ILE A 73 -5.16 1.15 4.82
N GLY A 74 -6.20 1.89 4.49
CA GLY A 74 -7.39 2.04 5.33
C GLY A 74 -8.69 2.05 4.54
N ARG A 75 -9.79 2.09 5.28
CA ARG A 75 -11.14 2.30 4.76
C ARG A 75 -11.64 3.65 5.23
N LYS A 76 -12.00 4.51 4.28
CA LYS A 76 -12.50 5.85 4.57
C LYS A 76 -14.02 5.88 4.46
N CYS A 77 -14.69 6.39 5.50
CA CYS A 77 -16.12 6.64 5.56
C CYS A 77 -16.33 8.10 6.03
N GLY A 78 -16.76 8.97 5.11
CA GLY A 78 -16.80 10.41 5.38
C GLY A 78 -15.39 10.96 5.69
N SER A 79 -15.21 11.52 6.89
CA SER A 79 -13.93 12.06 7.36
C SER A 79 -13.10 11.06 8.16
N GLU A 80 -13.65 9.91 8.51
CA GLU A 80 -12.98 8.91 9.33
C GLU A 80 -12.27 7.88 8.44
N THR A 81 -11.09 7.44 8.87
CA THR A 81 -10.33 6.37 8.20
C THR A 81 -10.01 5.29 9.21
N GLU A 82 -10.57 4.10 8.98
CA GLU A 82 -10.24 2.89 9.72
C GLU A 82 -8.94 2.29 9.14
N PRO A 83 -7.88 2.09 9.94
CA PRO A 83 -6.65 1.45 9.46
C PRO A 83 -6.87 -0.05 9.27
N LEU A 84 -6.48 -0.58 8.11
CA LEU A 84 -6.65 -2.00 7.77
C LEU A 84 -5.31 -2.74 7.65
N ALA A 85 -4.30 -2.09 7.07
CA ALA A 85 -2.96 -2.65 6.95
C ALA A 85 -1.88 -1.56 6.92
N ARG A 86 -0.65 -1.96 7.25
CA ARG A 86 0.56 -1.15 7.11
C ARG A 86 1.64 -1.96 6.40
N LEU A 87 2.35 -1.32 5.48
CA LEU A 87 3.58 -1.84 4.89
C LEU A 87 4.75 -0.97 5.35
N ASP A 88 5.73 -1.61 5.97
CA ASP A 88 7.01 -1.00 6.30
C ASP A 88 8.05 -1.46 5.28
N ILE A 89 8.30 -0.62 4.27
CA ILE A 89 9.15 -0.95 3.13
C ILE A 89 10.55 -0.39 3.36
N ARG A 90 11.56 -1.21 3.10
CA ARG A 90 12.96 -0.81 3.01
C ARG A 90 13.46 -0.96 1.58
N VAL A 91 13.95 0.12 1.00
CA VAL A 91 14.61 0.19 -0.30
C VAL A 91 16.12 0.33 -0.08
N LYS A 92 16.89 -0.65 -0.54
CA LYS A 92 18.35 -0.63 -0.42
C LYS A 92 18.99 -1.40 -1.57
N ASN A 93 20.02 -0.82 -2.19
CA ASN A 93 20.78 -1.43 -3.29
C ASN A 93 19.90 -1.90 -4.47
N GLY A 94 18.91 -1.11 -4.87
CA GLY A 94 17.99 -1.46 -5.96
C GLY A 94 17.02 -2.59 -5.62
N LEU A 95 16.83 -2.90 -4.33
CA LEU A 95 15.89 -3.92 -3.86
C LEU A 95 14.94 -3.32 -2.82
N ALA A 96 13.65 -3.60 -2.96
CA ALA A 96 12.64 -3.30 -1.96
C ALA A 96 12.20 -4.58 -1.24
N ARG A 97 12.05 -4.50 0.08
CA ARG A 97 11.43 -5.53 0.94
C ARG A 97 10.49 -4.85 1.91
N ALA A 98 9.44 -5.55 2.29
CA ALA A 98 8.43 -5.03 3.21
C ALA A 98 8.04 -6.03 4.29
N SER A 99 7.79 -5.49 5.48
CA SER A 99 7.02 -6.11 6.56
C SER A 99 5.57 -5.65 6.45
N ILE A 100 4.61 -6.58 6.38
CA ILE A 100 3.19 -6.29 6.26
C ILE A 100 2.50 -6.61 7.58
N VAL A 101 1.83 -5.60 8.15
CA VAL A 101 1.00 -5.73 9.35
C VAL A 101 -0.45 -5.54 8.93
N ALA A 102 -1.30 -6.55 9.12
CA ALA A 102 -2.72 -6.49 8.81
C ALA A 102 -3.54 -7.17 9.92
N GLY A 103 -4.50 -6.44 10.49
CA GLY A 103 -5.26 -6.88 11.67
C GLY A 103 -4.38 -7.27 12.86
N ASP A 104 -4.86 -8.23 13.67
CA ASP A 104 -4.15 -8.76 14.85
C ASP A 104 -3.11 -9.85 14.50
N THR A 105 -2.85 -10.07 13.22
CA THR A 105 -1.97 -11.13 12.75
C THR A 105 -0.50 -10.75 12.87
N ALA A 106 0.36 -11.75 13.07
CA ALA A 106 1.80 -11.55 13.05
C ALA A 106 2.25 -10.95 11.71
N SER A 107 3.27 -10.08 11.75
CA SER A 107 3.80 -9.45 10.54
C SER A 107 4.27 -10.49 9.52
N ALA A 108 3.90 -10.31 8.26
CA ALA A 108 4.37 -11.10 7.15
C ALA A 108 5.50 -10.38 6.41
N GLU A 109 6.67 -11.03 6.31
CA GLU A 109 7.79 -10.53 5.52
C GLU A 109 7.64 -10.91 4.04
N THR A 110 7.84 -9.94 3.16
CA THR A 110 7.85 -10.13 1.71
C THR A 110 9.23 -10.54 1.20
N ALA A 111 9.31 -11.13 0.01
CA ALA A 111 10.62 -11.33 -0.63
C ALA A 111 11.10 -10.01 -1.25
N ALA A 112 12.38 -9.97 -1.62
CA ALA A 112 12.93 -8.82 -2.32
C ALA A 112 12.35 -8.68 -3.72
N VAL A 113 12.01 -7.45 -4.11
CA VAL A 113 11.69 -7.08 -5.49
C VAL A 113 12.71 -6.09 -6.01
N VAL A 114 13.03 -6.18 -7.30
CA VAL A 114 13.94 -5.23 -7.96
C VAL A 114 13.22 -3.91 -8.19
N VAL A 115 13.87 -2.83 -7.76
CA VAL A 115 13.42 -1.45 -7.94
C VAL A 115 14.53 -0.59 -8.53
N ASP A 116 14.20 0.34 -9.42
CA ASP A 116 15.17 1.19 -10.12
C ASP A 116 14.95 2.69 -9.82
N THR A 117 14.59 3.48 -10.82
CA THR A 117 14.11 4.86 -10.71
C THR A 117 12.59 4.93 -10.51
N ASP A 118 12.00 3.81 -10.07
CA ASP A 118 10.59 3.66 -9.73
C ASP A 118 10.12 4.76 -8.77
N ASP A 119 8.88 5.20 -8.96
CA ASP A 119 8.19 6.03 -8.01
C ASP A 119 7.58 5.20 -6.86
N VAL A 120 7.09 5.89 -5.82
CA VAL A 120 6.59 5.23 -4.61
C VAL A 120 5.45 4.28 -4.92
N ALA A 121 4.45 4.69 -5.72
CA ALA A 121 3.33 3.82 -6.11
C ALA A 121 3.81 2.55 -6.83
N THR A 122 4.79 2.66 -7.72
CA THR A 122 5.35 1.51 -8.44
C THR A 122 6.09 0.56 -7.50
N ILE A 123 6.85 1.08 -6.54
CA ILE A 123 7.53 0.27 -5.52
C ILE A 123 6.52 -0.51 -4.70
N VAL A 124 5.47 0.15 -4.19
CA VAL A 124 4.41 -0.47 -3.38
C VAL A 124 3.68 -1.54 -4.19
N ARG A 125 3.35 -1.25 -5.46
CA ARG A 125 2.71 -2.20 -6.38
C ARG A 125 3.56 -3.46 -6.56
N LYS A 126 4.86 -3.31 -6.84
CA LYS A 126 5.79 -4.45 -7.04
C LYS A 126 5.85 -5.32 -5.78
N VAL A 127 5.92 -4.72 -4.60
CA VAL A 127 5.93 -5.43 -3.31
C VAL A 127 4.63 -6.21 -3.10
N LEU A 128 3.47 -5.57 -3.27
CA LEU A 128 2.17 -6.22 -3.10
C LEU A 128 1.96 -7.36 -4.10
N GLN A 129 2.29 -7.12 -5.37
CA GLN A 129 2.20 -8.14 -6.42
C GLN A 129 3.04 -9.37 -6.08
N GLN A 130 4.28 -9.17 -5.64
CA GLN A 130 5.17 -10.26 -5.24
C GLN A 130 4.62 -11.05 -4.05
N HIS A 131 4.06 -10.37 -3.05
CA HIS A 131 3.48 -11.02 -1.88
C HIS A 131 2.27 -11.86 -2.23
N LEU A 132 1.34 -11.30 -3.01
CA LEU A 132 0.08 -11.95 -3.37
C LEU A 132 0.30 -13.16 -4.28
N SER A 133 1.22 -13.09 -5.25
CA SER A 133 1.54 -14.23 -6.12
C SER A 133 2.11 -15.44 -5.36
N ARG A 134 2.66 -15.26 -4.16
CA ARG A 134 3.15 -16.38 -3.32
C ARG A 134 2.06 -17.01 -2.47
N ASN A 135 1.02 -16.26 -2.12
CA ASN A 135 -0.06 -16.77 -1.28
C ASN A 135 -1.12 -17.54 -2.10
N GLU A 136 -1.06 -17.45 -3.43
CA GLU A 136 -1.88 -18.22 -4.37
C GLU A 136 -1.23 -19.55 -4.83
N SER A 137 -0.03 -19.88 -4.32
CA SER A 137 0.73 -21.11 -4.63
C SER A 137 0.64 -22.15 -3.51
#